data_AF-S4MLY9-F1
#
_entry.id   AF-S4MLY9-F1
#
_cell.length_a   1.000
_cell.length_b   1.000
_cell.length_c   1.000
_cell.angle_alpha   90.00
_cell.angle_beta   90.00
_cell.angle_gamma   90.00
#
_symmetry.space_group_name_H-M   'P 1'
#
loop_
_entity.id
_entity.type
_entity.pdbx_description
1 polymer ?
#
loop_
_entity_poly.entity_id
_entity_poly.type
_entity_poly.pdbx_seq_one_letter_code
_entity_poly.pdbx_strand_id
1 'polypeptide(L)'
;MSETPHIVSDVMTQTVVAVGRDAPFKEIVRTMEQWKVSAMPVLEGEGRVIGVVSEADLLPKEEFRDSDPNLFEQRRSLSDVAKAGGVTAEELMSTPAITVHPDATLAQAARIMAVRHVKRLPVVDDIGMLQGIVSRADLLKVFLRSDEDIEEEVRRTVVSYLFPAFSHAIHVNVHEGVVTLRGHIHDTSLISVAVRLVRAVEGVVDVEPQLTGQSAGPDRPEEGQ
;
A
#
# COMPACT_ATOMS: atom_id res chain seq x y z
N MET A 1 -5.16 -2.24 22.44
CA MET A 1 -5.56 -1.26 21.40
C MET A 1 -4.67 -1.54 20.20
N SER A 2 -5.10 -2.02 19.04
CA SER A 2 -6.36 -2.60 18.56
C SER A 2 -5.97 -3.75 17.61
N GLU A 3 -6.78 -4.81 17.58
CA GLU A 3 -6.54 -6.11 16.92
C GLU A 3 -6.80 -6.08 15.39
N THR A 4 -6.49 -4.98 14.72
CA THR A 4 -6.78 -4.81 13.29
C THR A 4 -5.50 -4.61 12.51
N PRO A 5 -5.34 -5.27 11.34
CA PRO A 5 -4.27 -4.93 10.42
C PRO A 5 -4.31 -3.43 10.15
N HIS A 6 -3.15 -2.79 9.96
CA HIS A 6 -3.10 -1.40 9.59
C HIS A 6 -3.92 -1.19 8.32
N ILE A 7 -4.89 -0.30 8.44
CA ILE A 7 -5.81 0.03 7.38
C ILE A 7 -5.43 1.38 6.79
N VAL A 8 -5.98 1.66 5.61
CA VAL A 8 -5.74 2.91 4.89
C VAL A 8 -6.04 4.12 5.79
N SER A 9 -7.08 4.08 6.63
CA SER A 9 -7.41 5.19 7.52
C SER A 9 -6.33 5.53 8.55
N ASP A 10 -5.44 4.59 8.88
CA ASP A 10 -4.37 4.80 9.86
C ASP A 10 -3.23 5.66 9.30
N VAL A 11 -3.05 5.69 7.98
CA VAL A 11 -1.93 6.36 7.31
C VAL A 11 -2.35 7.43 6.30
N MET A 12 -3.62 7.45 5.89
CA MET A 12 -4.12 8.38 4.89
C MET A 12 -4.03 9.83 5.37
N THR A 13 -3.88 10.74 4.41
CA THR A 13 -4.02 12.17 4.65
C THR A 13 -5.50 12.55 4.52
N GLN A 14 -6.09 13.07 5.60
CA GLN A 14 -7.50 13.51 5.63
C GLN A 14 -7.70 14.89 5.00
N THR A 15 -6.74 15.80 5.16
CA THR A 15 -6.79 17.13 4.53
C THR A 15 -6.34 17.01 3.08
N VAL A 16 -7.28 16.66 2.21
CA VAL A 16 -7.02 16.49 0.79
C VAL A 16 -7.26 17.78 0.03
N VAL A 17 -6.28 18.20 -0.74
CA VAL A 17 -6.48 19.27 -1.73
C VAL A 17 -7.05 18.63 -2.99
N ALA A 18 -8.17 19.14 -3.47
CA ALA A 18 -8.91 18.63 -4.63
C ALA A 18 -9.42 19.79 -5.49
N VAL A 19 -9.80 19.50 -6.72
CA VAL A 19 -10.33 20.49 -7.68
C VAL A 19 -11.69 20.04 -8.21
N GLY A 20 -12.56 20.99 -8.59
CA GLY A 20 -13.82 20.67 -9.26
C GLY A 20 -13.60 20.25 -10.71
N ARG A 21 -14.56 19.51 -11.30
CA ARG A 21 -14.49 19.05 -12.71
C ARG A 21 -14.24 20.16 -13.73
N ASP A 22 -14.79 21.36 -13.49
CA ASP A 22 -14.67 22.52 -14.39
C ASP A 22 -13.42 23.37 -14.12
N ALA A 23 -12.57 22.99 -13.15
CA ALA A 23 -11.41 23.79 -12.77
C ALA A 23 -10.45 23.97 -13.97
N PRO A 24 -10.04 25.21 -14.31
CA PRO A 24 -9.20 25.45 -15.46
C PRO A 24 -7.75 24.99 -15.22
N PHE A 25 -7.05 24.63 -16.29
CA PHE A 25 -5.66 24.16 -16.26
C PHE A 25 -4.73 25.01 -15.37
N LYS A 26 -4.82 26.34 -15.47
CA LYS A 26 -3.98 27.25 -14.66
C LYS A 26 -4.29 27.18 -13.17
N GLU A 27 -5.54 26.94 -12.80
CA GLU A 27 -5.93 26.75 -11.40
C GLU A 27 -5.39 25.42 -10.86
N ILE A 28 -5.45 24.35 -11.66
CA ILE A 28 -4.88 23.04 -11.30
C ILE A 28 -3.38 23.20 -11.01
N VAL A 29 -2.63 23.81 -11.93
CA VAL A 29 -1.18 24.03 -11.78
C VAL A 29 -0.86 24.89 -10.55
N ARG A 30 -1.58 26.01 -10.35
CA ARG A 30 -1.39 26.88 -9.17
C ARG A 30 -1.65 26.12 -7.87
N THR A 31 -2.69 25.29 -7.85
CA THR A 31 -3.05 24.50 -6.66
C THR A 31 -1.98 23.46 -6.36
N MET A 32 -1.49 22.75 -7.38
CA MET A 32 -0.36 21.81 -7.24
C MET A 32 0.90 22.51 -6.69
N GLU A 33 1.24 23.68 -7.23
CA GLU A 33 2.41 24.45 -6.81
C GLU A 33 2.29 25.00 -5.38
N GLN A 34 1.13 25.55 -5.03
CA GLN A 34 0.85 26.15 -3.72
C GLN A 34 0.92 25.11 -2.61
N TRP A 35 0.31 23.94 -2.84
CA TRP A 35 0.21 22.88 -1.84
C TRP A 35 1.31 21.83 -1.96
N LYS A 36 2.24 21.99 -2.91
CA LYS A 36 3.35 21.06 -3.19
C LYS A 36 2.88 19.62 -3.38
N VAL A 37 1.79 19.45 -4.13
CA VAL A 37 1.22 18.14 -4.48
C VAL A 37 1.36 17.88 -5.97
N SER A 38 1.66 16.64 -6.36
CA SER A 38 1.83 16.27 -7.77
C SER A 38 0.63 15.53 -8.39
N ALA A 39 -0.42 15.30 -7.61
CA ALA A 39 -1.69 14.77 -8.08
C ALA A 39 -2.81 15.07 -7.09
N MET A 40 -4.04 15.21 -7.60
CA MET A 40 -5.19 15.68 -6.84
C MET A 40 -6.47 14.98 -7.34
N PRO A 41 -7.42 14.62 -6.46
CA PRO A 41 -8.73 14.16 -6.88
C PRO A 41 -9.50 15.27 -7.61
N VAL A 42 -10.30 14.87 -8.59
CA VAL A 42 -11.28 15.71 -9.26
C VAL A 42 -12.67 15.36 -8.73
N LEU A 43 -13.39 16.38 -8.27
CA LEU A 43 -14.67 16.24 -7.59
C LEU A 43 -15.84 16.74 -8.43
N GLU A 44 -16.99 16.12 -8.21
CA GLU A 44 -18.29 16.53 -8.75
C GLU A 44 -19.31 16.71 -7.63
N GLY A 45 -20.21 17.68 -7.81
CA GLY A 45 -21.31 17.94 -6.89
C GLY A 45 -20.81 18.25 -5.47
N GLU A 46 -21.32 17.49 -4.49
CA GLU A 46 -21.03 17.71 -3.06
C GLU A 46 -19.69 17.10 -2.60
N GLY A 47 -18.86 16.56 -3.50
CA GLY A 47 -17.55 15.99 -3.15
C GLY A 47 -17.31 14.55 -3.60
N ARG A 48 -18.06 14.09 -4.61
CA ARG A 48 -17.87 12.75 -5.20
C ARG A 48 -16.62 12.73 -6.06
N VAL A 49 -15.77 11.72 -5.87
CA VAL A 49 -14.54 11.57 -6.68
C VAL A 49 -14.88 10.99 -8.05
N ILE A 50 -14.60 11.74 -9.12
CA ILE A 50 -14.87 11.31 -10.51
C ILE A 50 -13.58 10.99 -11.29
N GLY A 51 -12.45 11.52 -10.86
CA GLY A 51 -11.15 11.28 -11.51
C GLY A 51 -9.97 11.74 -10.65
N VAL A 52 -8.78 11.61 -11.22
CA VAL A 52 -7.54 12.13 -10.64
C VAL A 52 -6.77 12.86 -11.72
N VAL A 53 -6.29 14.07 -11.41
CA VAL A 53 -5.37 14.82 -12.25
C VAL A 53 -4.00 14.85 -11.61
N SER A 54 -2.96 14.57 -12.38
CA SER A 54 -1.56 14.53 -11.95
C SER A 54 -0.68 15.35 -12.89
N GLU A 55 0.54 15.66 -12.46
CA GLU A 55 1.53 16.30 -13.33
C GLU A 55 1.70 15.57 -14.67
N ALA A 56 1.67 14.24 -14.67
CA ALA A 56 1.78 13.42 -15.87
C ALA A 56 0.63 13.65 -16.86
N ASP A 57 -0.54 14.07 -16.37
CA ASP A 57 -1.69 14.40 -17.21
C ASP A 57 -1.58 15.81 -17.84
N LEU A 58 -0.74 16.67 -17.27
CA LEU A 58 -0.53 18.05 -17.73
C LEU A 58 0.64 18.18 -18.71
N LEU A 59 1.62 17.27 -18.63
CA LEU A 59 2.81 17.25 -19.49
C LEU A 59 2.53 17.19 -21.01
N PRO A 60 1.53 16.44 -21.50
CA PRO A 60 1.24 16.40 -22.95
C PRO A 60 1.06 17.78 -23.57
N LYS A 61 0.60 18.78 -22.79
CA LYS A 61 0.40 20.14 -23.30
C LYS A 61 1.70 20.86 -23.68
N GLU A 62 2.81 20.58 -23.00
CA GLU A 62 4.13 21.09 -23.40
C GLU A 62 4.77 20.20 -24.46
N GLU A 63 4.56 18.88 -24.42
CA GLU A 63 5.10 17.93 -25.41
C GLU A 63 4.60 18.21 -26.83
N PHE A 64 3.33 18.60 -26.97
CA PHE A 64 2.71 18.89 -28.28
C PHE A 64 2.68 20.39 -28.64
N ARG A 65 3.45 21.24 -27.93
CA ARG A 65 3.42 22.70 -28.10
C ARG A 65 3.89 23.17 -29.49
N ASP A 66 4.89 22.49 -30.07
CA ASP A 66 5.60 22.90 -31.29
C ASP A 66 5.54 21.87 -32.44
N SER A 67 4.82 20.76 -32.28
CA SER A 67 4.78 19.66 -33.26
C SER A 67 3.36 19.27 -33.64
N ASP A 68 3.08 19.26 -34.95
CA ASP A 68 1.91 18.58 -35.52
C ASP A 68 2.18 17.07 -35.39
N PRO A 69 1.35 16.29 -34.68
CA PRO A 69 1.71 14.93 -34.31
C PRO A 69 1.94 14.06 -35.55
N ASN A 70 3.19 13.60 -35.76
CA ASN A 70 3.49 12.64 -36.81
C ASN A 70 2.77 11.32 -36.53
N LEU A 71 2.28 10.66 -37.59
CA LEU A 71 1.52 9.38 -37.54
C LEU A 71 2.21 8.26 -36.72
N PHE A 72 3.53 8.33 -36.51
CA PHE A 72 4.30 7.39 -35.70
C PHE A 72 4.21 7.62 -34.18
N GLU A 73 3.99 8.86 -33.72
CA GLU A 73 3.82 9.22 -32.30
C GLU A 73 2.39 8.98 -31.82
N GLN A 74 1.43 8.97 -32.76
CA GLN A 74 0.02 8.66 -32.54
C GLN A 74 -0.23 7.24 -31.99
N ARG A 75 0.79 6.36 -31.98
CA ARG A 75 0.76 5.06 -31.31
C ARG A 75 0.87 5.13 -29.78
N ARG A 76 1.27 6.26 -29.17
CA ARG A 76 1.58 6.31 -27.73
C ARG A 76 0.39 6.50 -26.79
N SER A 77 -0.66 7.22 -27.16
CA SER A 77 -2.01 7.08 -26.59
C SER A 77 -2.94 8.11 -27.22
N LEU A 78 -4.11 7.70 -27.73
CA LEU A 78 -5.16 8.63 -28.11
C LEU A 78 -5.56 9.57 -26.95
N SER A 79 -5.35 9.14 -25.69
CA SER A 79 -5.64 9.98 -24.52
C SER A 79 -4.71 11.19 -24.39
N ASP A 80 -3.44 11.06 -24.77
CA ASP A 80 -2.46 12.13 -24.53
C ASP A 80 -2.67 13.27 -25.52
N VAL A 81 -3.05 12.93 -26.76
CA VAL A 81 -3.48 13.90 -27.77
C VAL A 81 -4.75 14.64 -27.33
N ALA A 82 -5.72 13.92 -26.74
CA ALA A 82 -6.93 14.54 -26.20
C ALA A 82 -6.61 15.49 -25.03
N LYS A 83 -5.73 15.08 -24.10
CA LYS A 83 -5.31 15.89 -22.95
C LYS A 83 -4.50 17.13 -23.35
N ALA A 84 -3.72 17.08 -24.43
CA ALA A 84 -3.01 18.24 -24.95
C ALA A 84 -3.94 19.41 -25.31
N GLY A 85 -5.15 19.10 -25.79
CA GLY A 85 -6.22 20.06 -26.06
C GLY A 85 -7.05 20.47 -24.84
N GLY A 86 -6.95 19.72 -23.73
CA GLY A 86 -7.75 19.93 -22.53
C GLY A 86 -7.44 21.25 -21.83
N VAL A 87 -8.48 21.91 -21.34
CA VAL A 87 -8.41 23.17 -20.60
C VAL A 87 -9.05 23.09 -19.22
N THR A 88 -9.82 22.04 -18.93
CA THR A 88 -10.47 21.78 -17.64
C THR A 88 -9.97 20.49 -16.97
N ALA A 89 -10.22 20.35 -15.68
CA ALA A 89 -9.84 19.16 -14.92
C ALA A 89 -10.48 17.88 -15.48
N GLU A 90 -11.74 17.92 -15.91
CA GLU A 90 -12.44 16.78 -16.50
C GLU A 90 -11.81 16.29 -17.81
N GLU A 91 -11.34 17.20 -18.66
CA GLU A 91 -10.69 16.85 -19.93
C GLU A 91 -9.27 16.29 -19.72
N LEU A 92 -8.64 16.66 -18.60
CA LEU A 92 -7.26 16.30 -18.29
C LEU A 92 -7.15 15.06 -17.39
N MET A 93 -8.17 14.79 -16.56
CA MET A 93 -8.10 13.74 -15.54
C MET A 93 -8.03 12.35 -16.15
N SER A 94 -7.44 11.44 -15.38
CA SER A 94 -7.63 10.01 -15.58
C SER A 94 -8.96 9.59 -14.94
N THR A 95 -9.83 8.98 -15.75
CA THR A 95 -11.19 8.56 -15.38
C THR A 95 -11.49 7.13 -15.88
N PRO A 96 -12.24 6.30 -15.13
CA PRO A 96 -12.75 6.56 -13.78
C PRO A 96 -11.62 6.60 -12.74
N ALA A 97 -11.84 7.31 -11.64
CA ALA A 97 -10.89 7.31 -10.52
C ALA A 97 -10.67 5.88 -9.98
N ILE A 98 -9.40 5.51 -9.78
CA ILE A 98 -9.04 4.31 -9.02
C ILE A 98 -9.00 4.72 -7.54
N THR A 99 -9.95 4.22 -6.75
CA THR A 99 -10.12 4.57 -5.34
C THR A 99 -9.89 3.37 -4.42
N VAL A 100 -9.89 3.63 -3.12
CA VAL A 100 -9.82 2.61 -2.06
C VAL A 100 -10.72 2.99 -0.89
N HIS A 101 -11.24 2.02 -0.15
CA HIS A 101 -12.04 2.26 1.05
C HIS A 101 -11.12 2.45 2.28
N PRO A 102 -11.49 3.28 3.28
CA PRO A 102 -10.66 3.52 4.47
C PRO A 102 -10.34 2.27 5.30
N ASP A 103 -11.17 1.23 5.27
CA ASP A 103 -10.97 -0.04 5.98
C ASP A 103 -10.08 -1.05 5.22
N ALA A 104 -9.65 -0.72 4.00
CA ALA A 104 -8.78 -1.60 3.24
C ALA A 104 -7.42 -1.71 3.92
N THR A 105 -6.83 -2.90 3.91
CA THR A 105 -5.47 -3.11 4.43
C THR A 105 -4.44 -2.34 3.58
N LEU A 106 -3.31 -1.96 4.18
CA LEU A 106 -2.21 -1.34 3.43
C LEU A 106 -1.72 -2.23 2.28
N ALA A 107 -1.70 -3.55 2.47
CA ALA A 107 -1.33 -4.51 1.44
C ALA A 107 -2.28 -4.51 0.23
N GLN A 108 -3.60 -4.39 0.47
CA GLN A 108 -4.59 -4.24 -0.61
C GLN A 108 -4.36 -2.93 -1.37
N ALA A 109 -4.19 -1.81 -0.68
CA ALA A 109 -3.90 -0.52 -1.31
C ALA A 109 -2.61 -0.56 -2.14
N ALA A 110 -1.53 -1.15 -1.60
CA ALA A 110 -0.27 -1.33 -2.32
C ALA A 110 -0.45 -2.16 -3.60
N ARG A 111 -1.22 -3.27 -3.52
CA ARG A 111 -1.53 -4.10 -4.67
C ARG A 111 -2.32 -3.36 -5.73
N ILE A 112 -3.33 -2.57 -5.35
CA ILE A 112 -4.10 -1.73 -6.29
C ILE A 112 -3.15 -0.75 -6.99
N MET A 113 -2.29 -0.04 -6.24
CA MET A 113 -1.32 0.89 -6.81
C MET A 113 -0.34 0.22 -7.79
N ALA A 114 0.10 -0.99 -7.48
CA ALA A 114 1.02 -1.75 -8.33
C ALA A 114 0.35 -2.20 -9.64
N VAL A 115 -0.84 -2.81 -9.54
CA VAL A 115 -1.57 -3.36 -10.70
C VAL A 115 -2.12 -2.27 -11.60
N ARG A 116 -2.60 -1.16 -11.01
CA ARG A 116 -3.16 -0.03 -11.76
C ARG A 116 -2.12 1.00 -12.15
N HIS A 117 -0.85 0.78 -11.79
CA HIS A 117 0.28 1.69 -12.04
C HIS A 117 0.06 3.13 -11.52
N VAL A 118 -0.75 3.29 -10.47
CA VAL A 118 -0.99 4.60 -9.84
C VAL A 118 -0.07 4.81 -8.63
N LYS A 119 0.23 6.06 -8.32
CA LYS A 119 1.10 6.46 -7.20
C LYS A 119 0.32 6.85 -5.94
N ARG A 120 -0.96 7.17 -6.10
CA ARG A 120 -1.86 7.63 -5.04
C ARG A 120 -3.27 7.08 -5.31
N LEU A 121 -4.04 6.89 -4.25
CA LEU A 121 -5.43 6.48 -4.29
C LEU A 121 -6.25 7.47 -3.47
N PRO A 122 -7.27 8.13 -4.06
CA PRO A 122 -8.31 8.76 -3.28
C PRO A 122 -9.00 7.70 -2.41
N VAL A 123 -9.18 8.03 -1.14
CA VAL A 123 -9.90 7.22 -0.17
C VAL A 123 -11.34 7.71 -0.15
N VAL A 124 -12.28 6.80 -0.37
CA VAL A 124 -13.70 7.14 -0.47
C VAL A 124 -14.56 6.24 0.40
N ASP A 125 -15.71 6.73 0.82
CA ASP A 125 -16.75 5.92 1.48
C ASP A 125 -17.57 5.10 0.47
N ASP A 126 -18.57 4.37 0.96
CA ASP A 126 -19.45 3.50 0.17
C ASP A 126 -20.21 4.21 -0.96
N ILE A 127 -20.43 5.52 -0.85
CA ILE A 127 -21.13 6.33 -1.86
C ILE A 127 -20.16 7.10 -2.78
N GLY A 128 -18.85 6.96 -2.56
CA GLY A 128 -17.81 7.54 -3.41
C GLY A 128 -17.38 8.96 -3.03
N MET A 129 -17.71 9.41 -1.82
CA MET A 129 -17.31 10.73 -1.32
C MET A 129 -15.88 10.69 -0.79
N LEU A 130 -15.13 11.75 -1.04
CA LEU A 130 -13.72 11.84 -0.65
C LEU A 130 -13.58 11.91 0.89
N GLN A 131 -12.88 10.93 1.46
CA GLN A 131 -12.54 10.85 2.88
C GLN A 131 -11.05 11.11 3.15
N GLY A 132 -10.20 10.93 2.14
CA GLY A 132 -8.76 11.06 2.29
C GLY A 132 -7.99 10.77 1.01
N ILE A 133 -6.66 10.78 1.09
CA ILE A 133 -5.78 10.30 0.02
C ILE A 133 -4.63 9.51 0.64
N VAL A 134 -4.24 8.41 0.01
CA VAL A 134 -3.09 7.60 0.41
C VAL A 134 -2.11 7.49 -0.74
N SER A 135 -0.82 7.74 -0.47
CA SER A 135 0.28 7.62 -1.42
C SER A 135 1.15 6.40 -1.10
N ARG A 136 2.01 6.00 -2.04
CA ARG A 136 3.01 4.95 -1.79
C ARG A 136 3.90 5.27 -0.58
N ALA A 137 4.24 6.55 -0.36
CA ALA A 137 5.06 6.95 0.78
C ALA A 137 4.30 6.76 2.11
N ASP A 138 2.98 6.99 2.12
CA ASP A 138 2.15 6.75 3.30
C ASP A 138 2.10 5.27 3.66
N LEU A 139 2.00 4.39 2.66
CA LEU A 139 2.02 2.93 2.88
C LEU A 139 3.34 2.43 3.48
N LEU A 140 4.44 3.16 3.31
CA LEU A 140 5.75 2.81 3.87
C LEU A 140 5.92 3.23 5.34
N LYS A 141 5.05 4.08 5.88
CA LYS A 141 5.13 4.55 7.28
C LYS A 141 5.04 3.41 8.29
N VAL A 142 4.45 2.28 7.91
CA VAL A 142 4.38 1.06 8.75
C VAL A 142 5.76 0.48 9.10
N PHE A 143 6.79 0.76 8.31
CA PHE A 143 8.17 0.34 8.61
C PHE A 143 8.89 1.30 9.55
N LEU A 144 8.23 2.36 10.02
CA LEU A 144 8.77 3.27 11.05
C LEU A 144 8.36 2.85 12.47
N ARG A 145 7.69 1.69 12.61
CA ARG A 145 7.39 1.08 13.90
C ARG A 145 8.67 0.79 14.67
N SER A 146 8.62 0.90 15.99
CA SER A 146 9.75 0.51 16.81
C SER A 146 9.94 -1.00 16.79
N ASP A 147 11.18 -1.45 16.95
CA ASP A 147 11.50 -2.87 17.07
C ASP A 147 10.76 -3.51 18.27
N GLU A 148 10.56 -2.74 19.35
CA GLU A 148 9.80 -3.16 20.54
C GLU A 148 8.33 -3.45 20.21
N ASP A 149 7.66 -2.55 19.46
CA ASP A 149 6.26 -2.74 19.05
C ASP A 149 6.10 -3.99 18.16
N ILE A 150 7.07 -4.23 17.26
CA ILE A 150 7.07 -5.41 16.39
C ILE A 150 7.32 -6.68 17.23
N GLU A 151 8.27 -6.64 18.17
CA GLU A 151 8.59 -7.76 19.05
C GLU A 151 7.38 -8.18 19.88
N GLU A 152 6.72 -7.22 20.54
CA GLU A 152 5.54 -7.46 21.35
C GLU A 152 4.41 -8.07 20.53
N GLU A 153 4.18 -7.55 19.32
CA GLU A 153 3.16 -8.08 18.43
C GLU A 153 3.46 -9.51 18.01
N VAL A 154 4.68 -9.80 17.52
CA VAL A 154 5.09 -11.15 17.12
C VAL A 154 4.95 -12.14 18.29
N ARG A 155 5.38 -11.74 19.49
CA ARG A 155 5.26 -12.57 20.70
C ARG A 155 3.80 -12.89 20.99
N ARG A 156 2.93 -11.89 20.88
CA ARG A 156 1.50 -12.01 21.18
C ARG A 156 0.71 -12.74 20.10
N THR A 157 0.97 -12.53 18.82
CA THR A 157 0.13 -13.04 17.72
C THR A 157 0.65 -14.34 17.12
N VAL A 158 1.96 -14.55 17.12
CA VAL A 158 2.59 -15.73 16.51
C VAL A 158 3.04 -16.72 17.58
N VAL A 159 3.88 -16.28 18.53
CA VAL A 159 4.48 -17.20 19.51
C VAL A 159 3.43 -17.74 20.48
N SER A 160 2.57 -16.88 21.03
CA SER A 160 1.53 -17.31 21.97
C SER A 160 0.55 -18.31 21.35
N TYR A 161 0.27 -18.17 20.05
CA TYR A 161 -0.70 -18.98 19.32
C TYR A 161 -0.10 -20.31 18.84
N LEU A 162 1.09 -20.28 18.23
CA LEU A 162 1.74 -21.49 17.71
C LEU A 162 2.46 -22.31 18.79
N PHE A 163 2.96 -21.66 19.85
CA PHE A 163 3.81 -22.29 20.86
C PHE A 163 3.36 -21.98 22.30
N PRO A 164 2.09 -22.20 22.67
CA PRO A 164 1.56 -21.81 23.98
C PRO A 164 2.30 -22.47 25.16
N ALA A 165 2.75 -23.73 24.99
CA ALA A 165 3.48 -24.48 26.02
C ALA A 165 4.97 -24.09 26.13
N PHE A 166 5.53 -23.41 25.11
CA PHE A 166 6.96 -23.08 25.00
C PHE A 166 7.21 -21.58 24.82
N SER A 167 6.22 -20.74 25.13
CA SER A 167 6.27 -19.29 24.97
C SER A 167 7.46 -18.64 25.70
N HIS A 168 7.93 -19.24 26.79
CA HIS A 168 9.09 -18.79 27.56
C HIS A 168 10.43 -19.34 27.01
N ALA A 169 10.40 -20.40 26.21
CA ALA A 169 11.59 -21.00 25.61
C ALA A 169 11.91 -20.42 24.22
N ILE A 170 10.98 -19.64 23.66
CA ILE A 170 11.14 -18.95 22.39
C ILE A 170 11.37 -17.47 22.66
N HIS A 171 12.59 -17.04 22.40
CA HIS A 171 12.99 -15.64 22.43
C HIS A 171 12.73 -15.02 21.06
N VAL A 172 11.94 -13.94 21.06
CA VAL A 172 11.78 -13.03 19.92
C VAL A 172 12.73 -11.87 20.17
N ASN A 173 13.45 -11.45 19.15
CA ASN A 173 14.24 -10.22 19.16
C ASN A 173 14.05 -9.54 17.80
N VAL A 174 13.94 -8.23 17.78
CA VAL A 174 13.80 -7.45 16.56
C VAL A 174 14.90 -6.40 16.49
N HIS A 175 15.54 -6.29 15.34
CA HIS A 175 16.55 -5.27 15.07
C HIS A 175 16.39 -4.76 13.64
N GLU A 176 16.15 -3.46 13.47
CA GLU A 176 15.87 -2.84 12.17
C GLU A 176 14.73 -3.57 11.42
N GLY A 177 13.68 -3.97 12.15
CA GLY A 177 12.54 -4.73 11.61
C GLY A 177 12.84 -6.18 11.23
N VAL A 178 14.05 -6.69 11.45
CA VAL A 178 14.41 -8.10 11.22
C VAL A 178 14.11 -8.90 12.48
N VAL A 179 13.19 -9.86 12.38
CA VAL A 179 12.75 -10.68 13.51
C VAL A 179 13.58 -11.94 13.61
N THR A 180 14.30 -12.10 14.72
CA THR A 180 14.99 -13.34 15.06
C THR A 180 14.15 -14.18 16.02
N LEU A 181 13.82 -15.41 15.63
CA LEU A 181 13.15 -16.39 16.50
C LEU A 181 14.17 -17.40 17.01
N ARG A 182 14.53 -17.35 18.30
CA ARG A 182 15.49 -18.27 18.93
C ARG A 182 14.79 -19.19 19.92
N GLY A 183 15.13 -20.48 19.92
CA GLY A 183 14.56 -21.43 20.90
C GLY A 183 14.61 -22.87 20.44
N HIS A 184 14.20 -23.76 21.35
CA HIS A 184 14.04 -25.19 21.06
C HIS A 184 12.57 -25.55 20.89
N ILE A 185 12.25 -26.26 19.82
CA ILE A 185 10.89 -26.73 19.52
C ILE A 185 10.89 -28.23 19.23
N HIS A 186 9.77 -28.89 19.51
CA HIS A 186 9.62 -30.32 19.24
C HIS A 186 9.25 -30.62 17.79
N ASP A 187 8.50 -29.74 17.14
CA ASP A 187 8.05 -29.94 15.76
C ASP A 187 8.67 -28.87 14.85
N THR A 188 9.63 -29.27 14.03
CA THR A 188 10.34 -28.39 13.09
C THR A 188 9.49 -27.97 11.89
N SER A 189 8.35 -28.63 11.64
CA SER A 189 7.42 -28.24 10.58
C SER A 189 6.79 -26.86 10.85
N LEU A 190 6.59 -26.53 12.12
CA LEU A 190 6.02 -25.26 12.58
C LEU A 190 6.94 -24.05 12.29
N ILE A 191 8.24 -24.25 12.05
CA ILE A 191 9.16 -23.16 11.69
C ILE A 191 8.68 -22.46 10.43
N SER A 192 8.27 -23.22 9.41
CA SER A 192 7.80 -22.65 8.14
C SER A 192 6.53 -21.82 8.32
N VAL A 193 5.61 -22.28 9.17
CA VAL A 193 4.37 -21.58 9.52
C VAL A 193 4.67 -20.34 10.33
N ALA A 194 5.54 -20.43 11.33
CA ALA A 194 5.98 -19.29 12.14
C ALA A 194 6.61 -18.21 11.26
N VAL A 195 7.57 -18.56 10.40
CA VAL A 195 8.16 -17.61 9.44
C VAL A 195 7.11 -16.95 8.57
N ARG A 196 6.13 -17.72 8.06
CA ARG A 196 5.04 -17.18 7.24
C ARG A 196 4.17 -16.19 8.00
N LEU A 197 3.83 -16.48 9.26
CA LEU A 197 3.00 -15.62 10.10
C LEU A 197 3.75 -14.39 10.58
N VAL A 198 5.03 -14.50 10.96
CA VAL A 198 5.86 -13.34 11.32
C VAL A 198 6.03 -12.41 10.12
N ARG A 199 6.24 -12.94 8.91
CA ARG A 199 6.27 -12.11 7.68
C ARG A 199 4.96 -11.40 7.36
N ALA A 200 3.84 -11.83 7.97
CA ALA A 200 2.56 -11.15 7.84
C ALA A 200 2.36 -10.05 8.90
N VAL A 201 3.21 -10.00 9.93
CA VAL A 201 3.20 -8.92 10.92
C VAL A 201 3.74 -7.65 10.25
N GLU A 202 3.01 -6.57 10.44
CA GLU A 202 3.29 -5.31 9.80
C GLU A 202 4.54 -4.62 10.38
N GLY A 203 5.39 -4.08 9.51
CA GLY A 203 6.69 -3.52 9.90
C GLY A 203 7.83 -4.53 9.91
N VAL A 204 7.54 -5.83 9.82
CA VAL A 204 8.57 -6.87 9.66
C VAL A 204 9.22 -6.75 8.28
N VAL A 205 10.54 -6.63 8.26
CA VAL A 205 11.36 -6.54 7.05
C VAL A 205 11.80 -7.94 6.60
N ASP A 206 12.31 -8.76 7.53
CA ASP A 206 12.67 -10.16 7.28
C ASP A 206 12.59 -10.98 8.58
N VAL A 207 12.73 -12.30 8.44
CA VAL A 207 12.68 -13.26 9.55
C VAL A 207 13.86 -14.21 9.47
N GLU A 208 14.64 -14.24 10.55
CA GLU A 208 15.75 -15.18 10.75
C GLU A 208 15.34 -16.26 11.76
N PRO A 209 14.89 -17.44 11.29
CA PRO A 209 14.58 -18.54 12.19
C PRO A 209 15.88 -19.17 12.71
N GLN A 210 16.10 -19.05 14.02
CA GLN A 210 17.16 -19.70 14.78
C GLN A 210 16.53 -20.71 15.77
N LEU A 211 15.43 -21.34 15.34
CA LEU A 211 14.73 -22.40 16.06
C LEU A 211 15.38 -23.74 15.74
N THR A 212 15.64 -24.55 16.76
CA THR A 212 16.25 -25.88 16.61
C THR A 212 15.37 -26.95 17.28
N GLY A 213 15.35 -28.17 16.73
CA GLY A 213 14.46 -29.21 17.22
C GLY A 213 14.82 -30.59 16.68
N GLN A 214 14.28 -31.65 17.29
CA GLN A 214 14.33 -32.99 16.72
C GLN A 214 13.20 -33.10 15.70
N SER A 215 13.54 -33.34 14.42
CA SER A 215 12.51 -33.66 13.43
C SER A 215 11.76 -34.91 13.89
N ALA A 216 10.42 -34.86 13.91
CA ALA A 216 9.61 -36.07 13.92
C ALA A 216 9.92 -36.84 12.62
N GLY A 217 10.83 -37.81 12.72
CA GLY A 217 11.08 -38.75 11.63
C GLY A 217 9.80 -39.57 11.37
N PRO A 218 9.57 -40.04 10.14
CA PRO A 218 8.47 -40.96 9.89
C PRO A 218 8.68 -42.19 10.78
N ASP A 219 7.65 -42.55 11.56
CA ASP A 219 7.59 -43.80 12.31
C ASP A 219 8.04 -44.94 11.39
N ARG A 220 9.20 -45.51 11.67
CA ARG A 220 9.56 -46.81 11.11
C ARG A 220 8.73 -47.83 11.88
N PRO A 221 7.84 -48.61 11.23
CA PRO A 221 7.25 -49.75 11.91
C PRO A 221 8.38 -50.71 12.29
N GLU A 222 8.46 -51.04 13.57
CA GLU A 222 9.15 -52.22 14.05
C GLU A 222 8.45 -53.44 13.45
N GLU A 223 8.97 -53.97 12.34
CA GLU A 223 8.70 -55.35 11.95
C GLU A 223 9.84 -56.22 12.50
N GLY A 224 9.51 -56.85 13.62
CA GLY A 224 10.29 -57.94 14.19
C GLY A 224 10.05 -59.27 13.46
N GLN A 225 11.03 -60.14 13.68
CA GLN A 225 11.16 -61.58 13.34
C GLN A 225 11.69 -61.94 11.95
#